data_AF-A0A3N5S642-F1
#
_entry.id   AF-A0A3N5S642-F1
#
_cell.length_a   1.000
_cell.length_b   1.000
_cell.length_c   1.000
_cell.angle_alpha   90.00
_cell.angle_beta   90.00
_cell.angle_gamma   90.00
#
_symmetry.space_group_name_H-M   'P 1'
#
loop_
_entity.id
_entity.type
_entity.pdbx_description
1 polymer ?
#
loop_
_entity_poly.entity_id
_entity_poly.type
_entity_poly.pdbx_seq_one_letter_code
_entity_poly.pdbx_strand_id
1 'polypeptide(L)'
;MKQTMRFKSVLIMADRTGALSFDIANAHDHVLNAGPGDFFMNRSWIASFFISLMAIIPLSALIYGIITIGLNVDINQILGWFIISCVLAFLMLLAMVGAPASVRRIKWELVIKERGAGNWKIIDDSAWENFTRMIRLVEERKKREKEELEKQKVKQPSWPAR
;
A
#
# COMPACT_ATOMS: atom_id res chain seq x y z
N MET A 1 21.26 12.99 5.78
CA MET A 1 20.01 13.59 6.31
C MET A 1 19.14 12.47 6.86
N LYS A 2 18.63 12.60 8.09
CA LYS A 2 17.63 11.68 8.64
C LYS A 2 16.25 12.28 8.36
N GLN A 3 15.31 11.47 7.88
CA GLN A 3 13.92 11.92 7.75
C GLN A 3 13.09 11.37 8.91
N THR A 4 12.33 12.27 9.53
CA THR A 4 11.38 11.92 10.58
C THR A 4 9.99 11.81 9.95
N MET A 5 9.42 10.61 9.96
CA MET A 5 8.05 10.36 9.50
C MET A 5 7.14 10.08 10.70
N ARG A 6 5.94 10.68 10.70
CA ARG A 6 4.91 10.43 11.71
C ARG A 6 3.75 9.69 11.08
N PHE A 7 3.28 8.63 11.75
CA PHE A 7 2.14 7.85 11.29
C PHE A 7 1.43 7.21 12.48
N LYS A 8 0.18 6.79 12.28
CA LYS A 8 -0.65 6.15 13.29
C LYS A 8 -0.93 4.70 12.92
N SER A 9 -1.03 3.84 13.92
CA SER A 9 -1.40 2.42 13.76
C SER A 9 -2.73 2.15 14.45
N VAL A 10 -3.62 1.44 13.75
CA VAL A 10 -4.95 1.05 14.24
C VAL A 10 -5.13 -0.44 14.07
N LEU A 11 -5.68 -1.12 15.08
CA LEU A 11 -5.97 -2.54 14.97
C LEU A 11 -7.21 -2.74 14.09
N ILE A 12 -7.09 -3.67 13.15
CA ILE A 12 -8.22 -4.15 12.36
C ILE A 12 -8.86 -5.31 13.13
N MET A 13 -10.09 -5.12 13.56
CA MET A 13 -10.90 -6.15 14.20
C MET A 13 -11.95 -6.69 13.22
N ALA A 14 -12.32 -7.95 13.39
CA ALA A 14 -13.50 -8.49 12.74
C ALA A 14 -14.73 -8.10 13.58
N ASP A 15 -15.66 -7.38 13.00
CA ASP A 15 -16.98 -7.14 13.59
C ASP A 15 -17.76 -8.47 13.65
N ARG A 16 -18.73 -8.57 14.56
CA ARG A 16 -19.62 -9.74 14.70
C ARG A 16 -20.43 -10.05 13.44
N THR A 17 -20.47 -9.10 12.49
CA THR A 17 -21.12 -9.21 11.19
C THR A 17 -20.18 -9.70 10.07
N GLY A 18 -18.90 -9.98 10.37
CA GLY A 18 -17.88 -10.30 9.38
C GLY A 18 -17.30 -9.06 8.66
N ALA A 19 -17.80 -7.86 8.95
CA ALA A 19 -17.25 -6.62 8.44
C ALA A 19 -15.94 -6.26 9.16
N LEU A 20 -14.97 -5.68 8.45
CA LEU A 20 -13.75 -5.13 9.07
C LEU A 20 -14.12 -3.87 9.86
N SER A 21 -13.86 -3.88 11.18
CA SER A 21 -13.97 -2.72 12.06
C SER A 21 -12.58 -2.25 12.49
N PHE A 22 -12.46 -0.97 12.86
CA PHE A 22 -11.21 -0.35 13.24
C PHE A 22 -11.31 0.17 14.67
N ASP A 23 -10.40 -0.24 15.54
CA ASP A 23 -10.36 0.21 16.93
C ASP A 23 -9.63 1.56 17.03
N ILE A 24 -10.37 2.64 16.74
CA ILE A 24 -9.84 4.02 16.76
C ILE A 24 -9.42 4.44 18.17
N ALA A 25 -10.02 3.88 19.23
CA ALA A 25 -9.70 4.22 20.61
C ALA A 25 -8.29 3.77 21.00
N ASN A 26 -7.82 2.64 20.44
CA ASN A 26 -6.47 2.13 20.64
C ASN A 26 -5.49 2.52 19.51
N ALA A 27 -5.74 3.66 18.85
CA ALA A 27 -4.78 4.23 17.90
C ALA A 27 -3.50 4.65 18.62
N HIS A 28 -2.34 4.27 18.07
CA HIS A 28 -1.03 4.64 18.62
C HIS A 28 -0.22 5.43 17.60
N ASP A 29 0.46 6.46 18.09
CA ASP A 29 1.28 7.38 17.29
C ASP A 29 2.72 6.88 17.23
N HIS A 30 3.27 6.78 16.03
CA HIS A 30 4.61 6.27 15.75
C HIS A 30 5.47 7.39 15.17
N VAL A 31 6.72 7.48 15.64
CA VAL A 31 7.72 8.39 15.08
C VAL A 31 8.87 7.57 14.54
N LEU A 32 8.99 7.51 13.21
CA LEU A 32 10.05 6.80 12.53
C LEU A 32 11.17 7.76 12.14
N ASN A 33 12.36 7.54 12.71
CA ASN A 33 13.58 8.19 12.26
C ASN A 33 14.35 7.21 11.37
N ALA A 34 14.13 7.28 10.06
CA ALA A 34 14.80 6.42 9.09
C ALA A 34 15.95 7.17 8.40
N GLY A 35 17.09 6.49 8.28
CA GLY A 35 18.18 6.91 7.41
C GLY A 35 18.02 6.37 5.98
N PRO A 36 18.78 6.89 5.01
CA PRO A 36 18.79 6.34 3.64
C PRO A 36 19.27 4.88 3.61
N GLY A 37 20.20 4.50 4.50
CA GLY A 37 20.72 3.13 4.59
C GLY A 37 19.65 2.11 4.95
N ASP A 38 18.75 2.45 5.87
CA ASP A 38 17.63 1.58 6.29
C ASP A 38 16.67 1.28 5.13
N PHE A 39 16.64 2.17 4.15
CA PHE A 39 15.83 2.03 2.95
C PHE A 39 16.47 1.08 1.93
N PHE A 40 17.74 1.34 1.58
CA PHE A 40 18.44 0.58 0.54
C PHE A 40 18.82 -0.84 0.99
N MET A 41 19.03 -1.07 2.28
CA MET A 41 19.34 -2.40 2.82
C MET A 41 18.11 -3.21 3.22
N ASN A 42 16.90 -2.67 3.05
CA ASN A 42 15.70 -3.43 3.34
C ASN A 42 15.52 -4.57 2.34
N ARG A 43 15.17 -5.78 2.82
CA ARG A 43 14.83 -6.93 1.98
C ARG A 43 13.73 -6.62 0.96
N SER A 44 12.81 -5.69 1.23
CA SER A 44 11.84 -5.25 0.22
C SER A 44 12.47 -4.45 -0.92
N TRP A 45 13.45 -3.60 -0.63
CA TRP A 45 14.19 -2.89 -1.68
C TRP A 45 14.95 -3.87 -2.58
N ILE A 46 15.62 -4.84 -1.96
CA ILE A 46 16.35 -5.91 -2.66
C ILE A 46 15.39 -6.74 -3.53
N ALA A 47 14.22 -7.11 -2.99
CA ALA A 47 13.21 -7.84 -3.76
C ALA A 47 12.71 -7.01 -4.95
N SER A 48 12.41 -5.72 -4.74
CA SER A 48 12.00 -4.81 -5.82
C SER A 48 13.07 -4.64 -6.88
N PHE A 49 14.36 -4.58 -6.51
CA PHE A 49 15.47 -4.59 -7.46
C PHE A 49 15.39 -5.78 -8.42
N PHE A 50 15.22 -7.01 -7.90
CA PHE A 50 15.11 -8.20 -8.74
C PHE A 50 13.85 -8.22 -9.59
N ILE A 51 12.71 -7.80 -9.05
CA ILE A 51 11.45 -7.70 -9.81
C ILE A 51 11.61 -6.71 -10.97
N SER A 52 12.20 -5.54 -10.71
CA SER A 52 12.47 -4.54 -11.73
C SER A 52 13.41 -5.05 -12.81
N LEU A 53 14.43 -5.83 -12.43
CA LEU A 53 15.39 -6.42 -13.35
C LEU A 53 14.74 -7.51 -14.22
N MET A 54 13.91 -8.38 -13.63
CA MET A 54 13.12 -9.37 -14.37
C MET A 54 12.11 -8.75 -15.33
N ALA A 55 11.63 -7.52 -15.05
CA ALA A 55 10.75 -6.80 -15.96
C ALA A 55 11.54 -6.15 -17.11
N ILE A 56 12.63 -5.45 -16.81
CA ILE A 56 13.33 -4.63 -17.81
C ILE A 56 14.11 -5.47 -18.82
N ILE A 57 14.71 -6.59 -18.41
CA ILE A 57 15.54 -7.42 -19.30
C ILE A 57 14.71 -7.96 -20.48
N PRO A 58 13.58 -8.65 -20.28
CA PRO A 58 12.74 -9.12 -21.39
C PRO A 58 12.23 -7.98 -22.28
N LEU A 59 11.82 -6.86 -21.68
CA LEU A 59 11.37 -5.68 -22.42
C LEU A 59 12.46 -5.11 -23.31
N SER A 60 13.67 -4.94 -22.78
CA SER A 60 14.82 -4.44 -23.54
C SER A 60 15.22 -5.40 -24.67
N ALA A 61 15.22 -6.71 -24.43
CA ALA A 61 15.52 -7.72 -25.45
C ALA A 61 14.47 -7.71 -26.59
N LEU A 62 13.20 -7.53 -26.24
CA LEU A 62 12.10 -7.46 -27.21
C LEU A 62 12.20 -6.18 -28.06
N ILE A 63 12.44 -5.02 -27.43
CA ILE A 63 12.66 -3.75 -28.15
C ILE A 63 13.87 -3.84 -29.05
N TYR A 64 14.99 -4.39 -28.55
CA TYR A 64 16.20 -4.62 -29.34
C TYR A 64 15.89 -5.44 -30.59
N GLY A 65 15.19 -6.58 -30.42
CA GLY A 65 14.80 -7.45 -31.54
C GLY A 65 13.90 -6.74 -32.57
N ILE A 66 12.94 -5.92 -32.13
CA ILE A 66 12.09 -5.12 -33.03
C ILE A 66 12.94 -4.15 -33.85
N ILE A 67 13.90 -3.45 -33.23
CA ILE A 67 14.74 -2.46 -33.90
C ILE A 67 15.66 -3.14 -34.92
N THR A 68 16.32 -4.24 -34.53
CA THR A 68 17.32 -4.88 -35.41
C THR A 68 16.68 -5.73 -36.51
N ILE A 69 15.61 -6.48 -36.20
CA ILE A 69 15.00 -7.42 -37.16
C ILE A 69 13.82 -6.77 -37.88
N GLY A 70 12.95 -6.06 -37.15
CA GLY A 70 11.72 -5.50 -37.70
C GLY A 70 11.96 -4.22 -38.50
N LEU A 71 12.83 -3.34 -38.00
CA LEU A 71 13.11 -2.05 -38.62
C LEU A 71 14.43 -2.02 -39.39
N ASN A 72 15.25 -3.08 -39.29
CA ASN A 72 16.53 -3.23 -39.97
C ASN A 72 17.48 -2.02 -39.75
N VAL A 73 17.42 -1.43 -38.55
CA VAL A 73 18.24 -0.29 -38.16
C VAL A 73 19.57 -0.80 -37.61
N ASP A 74 20.68 -0.23 -38.09
CA ASP A 74 22.00 -0.50 -37.51
C ASP A 74 22.11 0.12 -36.11
N ILE A 75 21.92 -0.73 -35.11
CA ILE A 75 21.85 -0.32 -33.72
C ILE A 75 23.21 0.13 -33.18
N ASN A 76 24.32 -0.18 -33.85
CA ASN A 76 25.66 0.16 -33.38
C ASN A 76 25.86 1.68 -33.23
N GLN A 77 25.18 2.48 -34.04
CA GLN A 77 25.25 3.94 -33.97
C GLN A 77 24.51 4.51 -32.75
N ILE A 78 23.52 3.80 -32.22
CA ILE A 78 22.64 4.25 -31.13
C ILE A 78 22.73 3.39 -29.86
N LEU A 79 23.61 2.38 -29.85
CA LEU A 79 23.72 1.39 -28.78
C LEU A 79 23.93 2.05 -27.41
N GLY A 80 24.79 3.07 -27.34
CA GLY A 80 25.03 3.83 -26.11
C GLY A 80 23.75 4.49 -25.57
N TRP A 81 22.98 5.15 -26.44
CA TRP A 81 21.71 5.78 -26.07
C TRP A 81 20.65 4.76 -25.67
N PHE A 82 20.62 3.60 -26.33
CA PHE A 82 19.73 2.51 -25.99
C PHE A 82 20.03 1.91 -24.61
N ILE A 83 21.31 1.72 -24.28
CA ILE A 83 21.73 1.23 -22.95
C ILE A 83 21.36 2.26 -21.88
N ILE A 84 21.66 3.54 -22.12
CA ILE A 84 21.32 4.62 -21.18
C ILE A 84 19.81 4.65 -20.93
N SER A 85 18.98 4.54 -21.98
CA SER A 85 17.52 4.55 -21.81
C SER A 85 17.02 3.32 -21.03
N CYS A 86 17.60 2.14 -21.25
CA CYS A 86 17.28 0.93 -20.48
C CYS A 86 17.64 1.08 -19.00
N VAL A 87 18.83 1.61 -18.70
CA VAL A 87 19.26 1.89 -17.31
C VAL A 87 18.35 2.91 -16.66
N LEU A 88 17.98 3.97 -17.38
CA LEU A 88 17.11 5.03 -16.84
C LEU A 88 15.69 4.50 -16.59
N ALA A 89 15.15 3.70 -17.50
CA ALA A 89 13.87 3.02 -17.32
C ALA A 89 13.90 2.04 -16.13
N PHE A 90 15.00 1.29 -15.97
CA PHE A 90 15.20 0.42 -14.81
C PHE A 90 15.20 1.22 -13.50
N LEU A 91 15.95 2.32 -13.42
CA LEU A 91 16.01 3.16 -12.23
C LEU A 91 14.65 3.79 -11.90
N MET A 92 13.90 4.23 -12.91
CA MET A 92 12.54 4.74 -12.71
C MET A 92 11.62 3.65 -12.16
N LEU A 93 11.64 2.46 -12.75
CA LEU A 93 10.78 1.35 -12.32
C LEU A 93 11.15 0.87 -10.91
N LEU A 94 12.45 0.81 -10.60
CA LEU A 94 12.95 0.52 -9.26
C LEU A 94 12.49 1.56 -8.25
N ALA A 95 12.56 2.85 -8.58
CA ALA A 95 12.08 3.90 -7.70
C ALA A 95 10.55 3.81 -7.48
N MET A 96 9.78 3.57 -8.54
CA MET A 96 8.31 3.47 -8.46
C MET A 96 7.85 2.29 -7.61
N VAL A 97 8.52 1.14 -7.69
CA VAL A 97 8.09 -0.09 -6.99
C VAL A 97 8.82 -0.24 -5.64
N GLY A 98 10.14 -0.05 -5.66
CA GLY A 98 11.01 -0.26 -4.50
C GLY A 98 10.80 0.75 -3.41
N ALA A 99 10.56 2.02 -3.77
CA ALA A 99 10.41 3.05 -2.76
C ALA A 99 9.19 2.84 -1.85
N PRO A 100 7.96 2.72 -2.38
CA PRO A 100 6.78 2.52 -1.54
C PRO A 100 6.81 1.18 -0.80
N ALA A 101 7.33 0.11 -1.42
CA ALA A 101 7.46 -1.20 -0.78
C ALA A 101 8.38 -1.16 0.44
N SER A 102 9.48 -0.42 0.34
CA SER A 102 10.47 -0.28 1.42
C SER A 102 9.94 0.61 2.54
N VAL A 103 9.32 1.76 2.25
CA VAL A 103 8.67 2.59 3.28
C VAL A 103 7.63 1.78 4.05
N ARG A 104 6.74 1.09 3.32
CA ARG A 104 5.66 0.31 3.94
C ARG A 104 6.20 -0.75 4.90
N ARG A 105 7.28 -1.42 4.51
CA ARG A 105 7.89 -2.45 5.34
C ARG A 105 8.56 -1.88 6.58
N ILE A 106 9.31 -0.79 6.46
CA ILE A 106 9.95 -0.15 7.63
C ILE A 106 8.88 0.29 8.64
N LYS A 107 7.79 0.90 8.17
CA LYS A 107 6.66 1.27 9.04
C LYS A 107 6.07 0.04 9.73
N TRP A 108 5.89 -1.05 9.00
CA TRP A 108 5.31 -2.28 9.55
C TRP A 108 6.22 -2.97 10.57
N GLU A 109 7.52 -3.04 10.32
CA GLU A 109 8.50 -3.57 11.27
C GLU A 109 8.55 -2.74 12.55
N LEU A 110 8.42 -1.41 12.47
CA LEU A 110 8.31 -0.55 13.65
C LEU A 110 7.06 -0.87 14.47
N VAL A 111 5.90 -0.98 13.82
CA VAL A 111 4.64 -1.30 14.51
C VAL A 111 4.70 -2.66 15.19
N ILE A 112 5.26 -3.68 14.53
CA ILE A 112 5.44 -5.01 15.13
C ILE A 112 6.37 -4.94 16.34
N LYS A 113 7.46 -4.17 16.25
CA LYS A 113 8.44 -4.03 17.34
C LYS A 113 7.82 -3.36 18.57
N GLU A 114 6.97 -2.36 18.37
CA GLU A 114 6.36 -1.61 19.49
C GLU A 114 5.08 -2.23 20.03
N ARG A 115 4.23 -2.79 19.16
CA ARG A 115 2.89 -3.27 19.53
C ARG A 115 2.70 -4.79 19.43
N GLY A 116 3.68 -5.51 18.92
CA GLY A 116 3.60 -6.95 18.68
C GLY A 116 2.91 -7.33 17.37
N ALA A 117 2.86 -8.63 17.10
CA ALA A 117 2.21 -9.17 15.91
C ALA A 117 0.69 -8.96 15.96
N GLY A 118 0.12 -8.37 14.91
CA GLY A 118 -1.30 -8.08 14.81
C GLY A 118 -1.69 -7.59 13.42
N ASN A 119 -3.00 -7.58 13.12
CA ASN A 119 -3.51 -7.06 11.87
C ASN A 119 -3.63 -5.53 11.96
N TRP A 120 -2.53 -4.85 11.68
CA TRP A 120 -2.42 -3.40 11.86
C TRP A 120 -2.68 -2.66 10.55
N LYS A 121 -3.57 -1.67 10.59
CA LYS A 121 -3.67 -0.63 9.57
C LYS A 121 -2.72 0.51 9.92
N ILE A 122 -1.81 0.84 9.02
CA ILE A 122 -0.87 1.95 9.14
C ILE A 122 -1.41 3.11 8.30
N ILE A 123 -1.54 4.29 8.91
CA ILE A 123 -2.12 5.49 8.29
C ILE A 123 -1.17 6.66 8.55
N ASP A 124 -0.83 7.40 7.51
CA ASP A 124 -0.01 8.60 7.66
C ASP A 124 -0.77 9.70 8.42
N ASP A 125 -0.05 10.51 9.18
CA ASP A 125 -0.66 11.55 10.02
C ASP A 125 -1.50 12.54 9.18
N SER A 126 -1.03 12.87 7.97
CA SER A 126 -1.76 13.70 7.01
C SER A 126 -3.06 13.08 6.49
N ALA A 127 -3.16 11.75 6.47
CA ALA A 127 -4.34 11.02 6.01
C ALA A 127 -5.29 10.66 7.16
N TRP A 128 -4.90 10.90 8.41
CA TRP A 128 -5.62 10.48 9.60
C TRP A 128 -7.00 11.14 9.74
N GLU A 129 -7.07 12.45 9.51
CA GLU A 129 -8.33 13.19 9.64
C GLU A 129 -9.38 12.71 8.62
N ASN A 130 -8.96 12.50 7.37
CA ASN A 130 -9.84 11.98 6.33
C ASN A 130 -10.30 10.55 6.64
N PHE A 131 -9.41 9.70 7.17
CA PHE A 131 -9.74 8.35 7.58
C PHE A 131 -10.81 8.34 8.69
N THR A 132 -10.59 9.10 9.77
CA THR A 132 -11.55 9.19 10.89
C THR A 132 -12.90 9.76 10.45
N ARG A 133 -12.91 10.77 9.57
CA ARG A 133 -14.13 11.31 8.98
C ARG A 133 -14.90 10.25 8.18
N MET A 134 -14.21 9.46 7.36
CA MET A 134 -14.85 8.36 6.61
C MET A 134 -15.44 7.29 7.52
N ILE A 135 -14.72 6.86 8.56
CA ILE A 135 -15.23 5.84 9.49
C ILE A 135 -16.50 6.35 10.19
N ARG A 136 -16.49 7.60 10.67
CA ARG A 136 -17.66 8.22 11.31
C ARG A 136 -18.88 8.23 10.38
N LEU A 137 -18.70 8.60 9.11
CA LEU A 137 -19.79 8.58 8.12
C LEU A 137 -20.35 7.17 7.91
N VAL A 138 -19.48 6.14 7.89
CA VAL A 138 -19.90 4.74 7.76
C VAL A 138 -20.66 4.28 9.00
N GLU A 139 -20.20 4.63 10.19
CA GLU A 139 -20.91 4.32 11.45
C GLU A 139 -22.27 5.00 11.53
N GLU A 140 -22.37 6.27 11.13
CA GLU A 140 -23.63 7.01 11.07
C GLU A 140 -24.63 6.39 10.09
N ARG A 141 -24.16 5.90 8.93
CA ARG A 141 -25.01 5.16 7.97
C ARG A 141 -25.50 3.85 8.57
N LYS A 142 -24.61 3.06 9.19
CA LYS A 142 -24.98 1.80 9.85
C LYS A 142 -26.01 2.01 10.97
N LYS A 143 -25.91 3.11 11.73
CA LYS A 143 -26.90 3.44 12.78
C LYS A 143 -28.27 3.73 12.17
N ARG A 144 -28.34 4.54 11.11
CA ARG A 144 -29.60 4.85 10.41
C ARG A 144 -30.24 3.59 9.82
N GLU A 145 -29.46 2.74 9.16
CA GLU A 145 -29.96 1.47 8.61
C GLU A 145 -30.53 0.55 9.71
N LYS A 146 -29.88 0.46 10.87
CA LYS A 146 -30.39 -0.31 12.01
C LYS A 146 -31.70 0.26 12.55
N GLU A 147 -31.78 1.58 12.72
CA GLU A 147 -33.01 2.25 13.18
C GLU A 147 -34.17 2.08 12.18
N GLU A 148 -33.89 2.11 10.88
CA GLU A 148 -34.88 1.84 9.84
C GLU A 148 -35.35 0.38 9.84
N LEU A 149 -34.43 -0.56 10.01
CA LEU A 149 -34.75 -1.99 10.15
C LEU A 149 -35.57 -2.27 11.42
N GLU A 150 -35.26 -1.64 12.54
CA GLU A 150 -36.05 -1.75 13.78
C GLU A 150 -37.46 -1.17 13.60
N LYS A 151 -37.59 0.00 12.95
CA LYS A 151 -38.90 0.58 12.62
C LYS A 151 -39.71 -0.30 11.65
N GLN A 152 -39.05 -1.00 10.72
CA GLN A 152 -39.71 -1.97 9.84
C GLN A 152 -40.16 -3.23 10.57
N LYS A 153 -39.34 -3.77 11.50
CA LYS A 153 -39.71 -4.91 12.34
C LYS A 153 -40.88 -4.60 13.28
N VAL A 154 -40.92 -3.40 13.86
CA VAL A 154 -42.04 -2.95 14.70
C VAL A 154 -43.34 -2.76 13.89
N LYS A 155 -43.24 -2.50 12.57
CA LYS A 155 -44.40 -2.37 11.67
C LYS A 155 -44.90 -3.69 11.07
N GLN A 156 -44.14 -4.79 11.14
CA GLN A 156 -44.62 -6.11 10.70
C GLN A 156 -45.44 -6.76 11.83
N PRO A 157 -46.75 -7.03 11.64
CA PRO A 157 -47.53 -7.76 12.64
C PRO A 157 -47.04 -9.21 12.69
N SER A 158 -46.70 -9.70 13.88
CA SER A 158 -46.55 -11.12 14.13
C SER A 158 -47.91 -11.78 13.90
N TRP A 159 -48.10 -12.43 12.75
CA TRP A 159 -49.24 -13.32 12.58
C TRP A 159 -49.14 -14.46 13.59
N PRO A 160 -50.22 -14.81 14.31
CA PRO A 160 -50.16 -15.94 15.21
C PRO A 160 -50.01 -17.22 14.38
N ALA A 161 -49.08 -18.08 14.78
CA ALA A 161 -49.02 -19.45 14.29
C ALA A 161 -50.36 -20.12 14.63
N ARG A 162 -50.99 -20.73 13.62
CA ARG A 162 -52.19 -21.56 13.76
C ARG A 162 -51.90 -22.81 14.58
#